data_AF-A0A936W471-F1
#
_entry.id   AF-A0A936W471-F1
#
_cell.length_a   1.000
_cell.length_b   1.000
_cell.length_c   1.000
_cell.angle_alpha   90.00
_cell.angle_beta   90.00
_cell.angle_gamma   90.00
#
_symmetry.space_group_name_H-M   'P 1'
#
loop_
_entity.id
_entity.type
_entity.pdbx_description
1 polymer ?
#
loop_
_entity_poly.entity_id
_entity_poly.type
_entity_poly.pdbx_seq_one_letter_code
_entity_poly.pdbx_strand_id
1 'polypeptide(L)'
;MKSNFLRILILVLTPISFAAITSCSDDDSPSKPTIISAAGDIQPSMDEFRNLLGPNNGNTSGSQTTGRREINWDGVPDSVAVPNGYVGDFFNIPSNGLTRGIEFTTPGMGLIVSADSNNPTNTPMSFGNINPTYTTTFPPFSGERIFSPQGSNIADIRFYVPGTDLPAVVRGFGAVYIDVDRDENAAFEFFDINENSLGVYGTKALNQGYVFLAILFNSPIIHHIRIEYGNSALGPDDGGAIDVSVMDDFIFAEPQEAE
;
A
#
# COMPACT_ATOMS: atom_id res chain seq x y z
N MET A 1 -23.67 -21.91 87.25
CA MET A 1 -22.90 -23.08 86.78
C MET A 1 -22.46 -22.83 85.35
N LYS A 2 -21.21 -23.23 85.05
CA LYS A 2 -20.45 -23.11 83.78
C LYS A 2 -19.72 -21.77 83.58
N SER A 3 -18.49 -21.77 84.09
CA SER A 3 -17.37 -20.92 83.69
C SER A 3 -16.82 -21.43 82.34
N ASN A 4 -16.59 -20.52 81.38
CA ASN A 4 -15.81 -20.79 80.17
C ASN A 4 -14.64 -19.80 80.12
N PHE A 5 -13.44 -20.34 80.26
CA PHE A 5 -12.17 -19.63 80.12
C PHE A 5 -11.90 -19.26 78.66
N LEU A 6 -11.60 -17.98 78.44
CA LEU A 6 -11.19 -17.39 77.17
C LEU A 6 -9.70 -17.71 76.94
N ARG A 7 -9.35 -18.40 75.84
CA ARG A 7 -7.97 -18.62 75.40
C ARG A 7 -7.54 -17.46 74.51
N ILE A 8 -6.53 -16.71 74.95
CA ILE A 8 -5.84 -15.68 74.16
C ILE A 8 -4.80 -16.38 73.28
N LEU A 9 -4.90 -16.22 71.96
CA LEU A 9 -3.89 -16.65 70.99
C LEU A 9 -3.15 -15.41 70.50
N ILE A 10 -1.85 -15.32 70.79
CA ILE A 10 -0.95 -14.26 70.32
C ILE A 10 -0.48 -14.65 68.92
N LEU A 11 -0.80 -13.84 67.91
CA LEU A 11 -0.27 -13.99 66.55
C LEU A 11 0.94 -13.06 66.39
N VAL A 12 2.11 -13.63 66.12
CA VAL A 12 3.36 -12.90 65.87
C VAL A 12 3.39 -12.46 64.40
N LEU A 13 3.56 -11.15 64.16
CA LEU A 13 3.66 -10.54 62.84
C LEU A 13 5.12 -10.51 62.38
N THR A 14 5.47 -11.22 61.30
CA THR A 14 6.76 -11.08 60.61
C THR A 14 6.66 -10.07 59.46
N PRO A 15 7.54 -9.06 59.37
CA PRO A 15 7.51 -8.12 58.26
C PRO A 15 8.10 -8.77 57.01
N ILE A 16 7.32 -8.82 55.94
CA ILE A 16 7.78 -9.21 54.59
C ILE A 16 8.37 -7.95 53.95
N SER A 17 9.68 -7.95 53.74
CA SER A 17 10.38 -6.90 53.00
C SER A 17 10.07 -7.07 51.51
N PHE A 18 9.33 -6.13 50.92
CA PHE A 18 9.12 -6.07 49.47
C PHE A 18 10.39 -5.50 48.81
N ALA A 19 11.13 -6.35 48.11
CA ALA A 19 12.14 -5.90 47.15
C ALA A 19 11.41 -5.50 45.87
N ALA A 20 11.47 -4.21 45.51
CA ALA A 20 11.00 -3.74 44.22
C ALA A 20 11.97 -4.22 43.14
N ILE A 21 11.53 -5.18 42.32
CA ILE A 21 12.24 -5.57 41.10
C ILE A 21 11.87 -4.52 40.06
N THR A 22 12.77 -3.57 39.81
CA THR A 22 12.68 -2.69 38.64
C THR A 22 12.96 -3.55 37.41
N SER A 23 11.90 -3.85 36.64
CA SER A 23 12.03 -4.43 35.30
C SER A 23 12.52 -3.33 34.37
N CYS A 24 13.81 -3.32 34.04
CA CYS A 24 14.29 -2.63 32.85
C CYS A 24 13.85 -3.50 31.66
N SER A 25 12.78 -3.08 30.98
CA SER A 25 12.42 -3.64 29.68
C SER A 25 13.16 -2.84 28.61
N ASP A 26 14.41 -3.22 28.36
CA ASP A 26 15.09 -2.87 27.10
C ASP A 26 14.47 -3.76 26.01
N ASP A 27 13.30 -3.38 25.52
CA ASP A 27 12.69 -3.94 24.30
C ASP A 27 13.08 -3.04 23.13
N ASP A 28 14.33 -3.13 22.68
CA ASP A 28 14.82 -2.51 21.44
C ASP A 28 14.43 -3.37 20.21
N SER A 29 13.22 -3.96 20.25
CA SER A 29 12.64 -4.54 19.05
C SER A 29 12.11 -3.38 18.20
N PRO A 30 12.54 -3.24 16.94
CA PRO A 30 11.93 -2.24 16.06
C PRO A 30 10.42 -2.46 16.09
N SER A 31 9.71 -1.42 16.48
CA SER A 31 8.26 -1.41 16.54
C SER A 31 7.68 -1.90 15.22
N LYS A 32 6.84 -2.94 15.28
CA LYS A 32 6.18 -3.49 14.11
C LYS A 32 5.35 -2.41 13.40
N PRO A 33 5.34 -2.36 12.06
CA PRO A 33 4.52 -1.40 11.34
C PRO A 33 3.02 -1.65 11.60
N THR A 34 2.24 -0.59 11.47
CA THR A 34 0.77 -0.66 11.50
C THR A 34 0.28 -1.17 10.15
N ILE A 35 -0.60 -2.18 10.18
CA ILE A 35 -1.23 -2.75 9.00
C ILE A 35 -2.70 -2.36 9.01
N ILE A 36 -3.17 -1.74 7.93
CA ILE A 36 -4.56 -1.37 7.72
C ILE A 36 -5.04 -2.16 6.50
N SER A 37 -6.08 -2.97 6.67
CA SER A 37 -6.63 -3.74 5.56
C SER A 37 -8.14 -3.91 5.63
N ALA A 38 -8.78 -3.89 4.46
CA ALA A 38 -10.21 -4.10 4.29
C ALA A 38 -10.49 -4.80 2.95
N ALA A 39 -11.60 -5.52 2.89
CA ALA A 39 -12.12 -6.13 1.67
C ALA A 39 -13.62 -5.83 1.55
N GLY A 40 -14.09 -5.45 0.37
CA GLY A 40 -15.46 -5.04 0.12
C GLY A 40 -15.64 -3.53 0.34
N ASP A 41 -16.26 -3.13 1.46
CA ASP A 41 -16.36 -1.71 1.83
C ASP A 41 -15.02 -1.24 2.42
N ILE A 42 -14.16 -0.70 1.55
CA ILE A 42 -12.78 -0.31 1.89
C ILE A 42 -12.61 1.16 2.28
N GLN A 43 -13.61 2.00 2.01
CA GLN A 43 -13.51 3.46 2.21
C GLN A 43 -13.15 3.84 3.66
N PRO A 44 -13.72 3.24 4.72
CA PRO A 44 -13.35 3.58 6.10
C PRO A 44 -11.86 3.35 6.41
N SER A 45 -11.27 2.29 5.87
CA SER A 45 -9.85 1.98 6.06
C SER A 45 -8.94 2.89 5.25
N MET A 46 -9.36 3.28 4.04
CA MET A 46 -8.65 4.32 3.28
C MET A 46 -8.66 5.65 4.03
N ASP A 47 -9.80 6.04 4.61
CA ASP A 47 -9.93 7.27 5.38
C ASP A 47 -9.11 7.23 6.67
N GLU A 48 -9.06 6.08 7.37
CA GLU A 48 -8.14 5.85 8.48
C GLU A 48 -6.68 6.09 8.07
N PHE A 49 -6.25 5.50 6.96
CA PHE A 49 -4.89 5.66 6.47
C PHE A 49 -4.59 7.11 6.06
N ARG A 50 -5.51 7.77 5.33
CA ARG A 50 -5.40 9.19 4.97
C ARG A 50 -5.27 10.08 6.21
N ASN A 51 -6.03 9.80 7.27
CA ASN A 51 -5.97 10.55 8.52
C ASN A 51 -4.62 10.37 9.24
N LEU A 52 -4.05 9.17 9.23
CA LEU A 52 -2.74 8.89 9.84
C LEU A 52 -1.58 9.55 9.09
N LEU A 53 -1.71 9.77 7.78
CA LEU A 53 -0.70 10.44 6.98
C LEU A 53 -0.79 11.97 7.01
N GLY A 54 -2.00 12.53 7.17
CA GLY A 54 -2.23 13.97 7.14
C GLY A 54 -2.66 14.47 5.76
N PRO A 55 -2.62 15.79 5.49
CA PRO A 55 -3.24 16.40 4.31
C PRO A 55 -2.67 15.91 2.97
N ASN A 56 -3.47 15.97 1.90
CA ASN A 56 -3.00 15.66 0.54
C ASN A 56 -2.27 16.87 -0.06
N ASN A 57 -0.99 16.69 -0.40
CA ASN A 57 -0.11 17.73 -0.94
C ASN A 57 -0.21 17.90 -2.46
N GLY A 58 -1.01 17.05 -3.12
CA GLY A 58 -1.28 17.13 -4.56
C GLY A 58 -0.02 17.06 -5.40
N ASN A 59 0.12 18.02 -6.32
CA ASN A 59 1.18 18.04 -7.33
C ASN A 59 2.33 19.01 -6.98
N THR A 60 2.39 19.49 -5.74
CA THR A 60 3.38 20.50 -5.32
C THR A 60 4.79 19.91 -5.47
N SER A 61 5.67 20.60 -6.20
CA SER A 61 7.07 20.18 -6.35
C SER A 61 7.83 20.27 -5.02
N GLY A 62 8.81 19.39 -4.85
CA GLY A 62 9.60 19.26 -3.63
C GLY A 62 8.83 18.64 -2.46
N SER A 63 9.59 18.12 -1.50
CA SER A 63 9.04 17.54 -0.28
C SER A 63 8.32 18.58 0.55
N GLN A 64 7.13 18.23 1.03
CA GLN A 64 6.41 18.99 2.03
C GLN A 64 6.77 18.49 3.44
N THR A 65 6.52 19.31 4.47
CA THR A 65 6.90 18.95 5.85
C THR A 65 6.13 17.74 6.40
N THR A 66 4.86 17.59 6.02
CA THR A 66 3.98 16.49 6.46
C THR A 66 2.96 16.18 5.36
N GLY A 67 2.18 15.12 5.55
CA GLY A 67 1.04 14.81 4.68
C GLY A 67 1.28 13.59 3.81
N ARG A 68 0.55 13.56 2.70
CA ARG A 68 0.47 12.43 1.77
C ARG A 68 0.31 12.90 0.34
N ARG A 69 0.44 11.94 -0.59
CA ARG A 69 0.08 12.09 -2.00
C ARG A 69 -0.73 10.89 -2.45
N GLU A 70 -1.53 11.11 -3.48
CA GLU A 70 -2.46 10.09 -4.00
C GLU A 70 -2.45 10.06 -5.53
N ILE A 71 -2.57 8.86 -6.11
CA ILE A 71 -2.75 8.61 -7.54
C ILE A 71 -4.00 7.77 -7.71
N ASN A 72 -4.98 8.30 -8.44
CA ASN A 72 -6.21 7.62 -8.82
C ASN A 72 -6.28 7.30 -10.33
N TRP A 73 -5.14 7.44 -11.03
CA TRP A 73 -4.95 7.16 -12.46
C TRP A 73 -5.77 7.99 -13.47
N ASP A 74 -6.89 8.58 -13.11
CA ASP A 74 -7.75 9.36 -14.01
C ASP A 74 -7.13 10.68 -14.49
N GLY A 75 -6.05 11.14 -13.85
CA GLY A 75 -5.26 12.28 -14.32
C GLY A 75 -4.35 11.96 -15.51
N VAL A 76 -4.23 10.69 -15.90
CA VAL A 76 -3.40 10.22 -17.02
C VAL A 76 -4.15 10.47 -18.34
N PRO A 77 -3.61 11.28 -19.27
CA PRO A 77 -4.29 11.58 -20.51
C PRO A 77 -4.25 10.40 -21.49
N ASP A 78 -5.20 10.36 -22.42
CA ASP A 78 -5.33 9.28 -23.43
C ASP A 78 -4.04 8.97 -24.20
N SER A 79 -3.20 9.97 -24.43
CA SER A 79 -1.93 9.82 -25.15
C SER A 79 -0.91 8.91 -24.45
N VAL A 80 -1.09 8.63 -23.16
CA VAL A 80 -0.23 7.75 -22.35
C VAL A 80 -1.02 6.66 -21.62
N ALA A 81 -2.27 6.44 -22.04
CA ALA A 81 -3.07 5.31 -21.63
C ALA A 81 -3.31 4.38 -22.82
N VAL A 82 -3.74 3.16 -22.53
CA VAL A 82 -4.00 2.10 -23.52
C VAL A 82 -4.90 2.64 -24.64
N PRO A 83 -4.53 2.46 -25.93
CA PRO A 83 -3.53 1.52 -26.46
C PRO A 83 -2.08 2.02 -26.47
N ASN A 84 -1.82 3.23 -25.93
CA ASN A 84 -0.47 3.74 -25.72
C ASN A 84 0.15 3.16 -24.44
N GLY A 85 1.47 3.28 -24.29
CA GLY A 85 2.17 2.87 -23.07
C GLY A 85 2.16 3.98 -22.02
N TYR A 86 2.16 3.57 -20.74
CA TYR A 86 2.43 4.48 -19.63
C TYR A 86 3.94 4.64 -19.45
N VAL A 87 4.39 5.85 -19.14
CA VAL A 87 5.81 6.14 -18.87
C VAL A 87 6.01 6.12 -17.35
N GLY A 88 6.95 5.30 -16.87
CA GLY A 88 7.14 5.00 -15.45
C GLY A 88 7.36 6.22 -14.55
N ASP A 89 7.90 7.31 -15.09
CA ASP A 89 8.21 8.56 -14.38
C ASP A 89 7.14 9.65 -14.55
N PHE A 90 5.96 9.33 -15.10
CA PHE A 90 4.92 10.31 -15.42
C PHE A 90 4.54 11.18 -14.21
N PHE A 91 4.47 10.57 -13.01
CA PHE A 91 4.19 11.24 -11.75
C PHE A 91 5.44 11.76 -11.02
N ASN A 92 6.62 11.76 -11.64
CA ASN A 92 7.81 12.43 -11.10
C ASN A 92 8.32 13.54 -12.03
N ILE A 93 8.15 13.45 -13.35
CA ILE A 93 8.60 14.47 -14.29
C ILE A 93 7.85 15.82 -14.07
N PRO A 94 8.57 16.94 -13.85
CA PRO A 94 7.95 18.27 -13.69
C PRO A 94 7.11 18.75 -14.87
N SER A 95 7.49 18.42 -16.10
CA SER A 95 6.80 18.91 -17.30
C SER A 95 5.37 18.39 -17.46
N ASN A 96 4.99 17.34 -16.71
CA ASN A 96 3.63 16.82 -16.72
C ASN A 96 2.68 17.58 -15.79
N GLY A 97 3.20 18.41 -14.86
CA GLY A 97 2.40 19.18 -13.90
C GLY A 97 1.66 18.31 -12.85
N LEU A 98 1.99 17.03 -12.78
CA LEU A 98 1.37 16.01 -11.92
C LEU A 98 2.36 15.39 -10.94
N THR A 99 3.41 16.14 -10.62
CA THR A 99 4.57 15.68 -9.85
C THR A 99 4.23 15.28 -8.41
N ARG A 100 4.57 14.05 -8.05
CA ARG A 100 4.31 13.41 -6.77
C ARG A 100 5.49 12.60 -6.20
N GLY A 101 6.61 12.48 -6.92
CA GLY A 101 7.82 11.85 -6.38
C GLY A 101 7.78 10.32 -6.35
N ILE A 102 7.14 9.72 -7.35
CA ILE A 102 6.96 8.27 -7.45
C ILE A 102 7.19 7.83 -8.90
N GLU A 103 8.00 6.79 -9.05
CA GLU A 103 8.31 6.17 -10.34
C GLU A 103 8.05 4.69 -10.31
N PHE A 104 7.70 4.13 -11.47
CA PHE A 104 7.28 2.75 -11.62
C PHE A 104 8.14 2.03 -12.66
N THR A 105 8.47 0.78 -12.39
CA THR A 105 9.12 -0.13 -13.33
C THR A 105 8.47 -1.51 -13.24
N THR A 106 8.77 -2.37 -14.21
CA THR A 106 8.33 -3.77 -14.20
C THR A 106 9.39 -4.63 -14.86
N PRO A 107 9.59 -5.89 -14.43
CA PRO A 107 10.40 -6.85 -15.19
C PRO A 107 9.71 -7.32 -16.49
N GLY A 108 8.45 -6.93 -16.70
CA GLY A 108 7.67 -7.25 -17.89
C GLY A 108 7.99 -6.36 -19.10
N MET A 109 7.02 -6.26 -20.01
CA MET A 109 7.14 -5.51 -21.27
C MET A 109 6.92 -4.00 -21.09
N GLY A 110 6.21 -3.60 -20.04
CA GLY A 110 5.90 -2.21 -19.77
C GLY A 110 4.81 -2.05 -18.72
N LEU A 111 4.43 -0.80 -18.49
CA LEU A 111 3.36 -0.41 -17.58
C LEU A 111 2.22 0.18 -18.40
N ILE A 112 0.99 -0.03 -17.95
CA ILE A 112 -0.19 0.46 -18.64
C ILE A 112 -1.25 1.00 -17.69
N VAL A 113 -1.96 2.01 -18.17
CA VAL A 113 -3.17 2.57 -17.56
C VAL A 113 -4.32 2.32 -18.52
N SER A 114 -5.46 1.82 -18.04
CA SER A 114 -6.59 1.48 -18.91
C SER A 114 -7.18 2.70 -19.61
N ALA A 115 -7.86 2.47 -20.72
CA ALA A 115 -8.66 3.49 -21.39
C ALA A 115 -9.86 3.88 -20.51
N ASP A 116 -10.30 5.14 -20.61
CA ASP A 116 -11.62 5.57 -20.13
C ASP A 116 -12.67 5.40 -21.24
N SER A 117 -13.96 5.60 -20.94
CA SER A 117 -15.04 5.42 -21.92
C SER A 117 -15.05 6.46 -23.05
N ASN A 118 -14.39 7.61 -22.87
CA ASN A 118 -14.43 8.72 -23.82
C ASN A 118 -13.20 8.78 -24.74
N ASN A 119 -12.23 7.89 -24.55
CA ASN A 119 -10.98 7.84 -25.30
C ASN A 119 -11.20 7.88 -26.83
N PRO A 120 -10.38 8.61 -27.59
CA PRO A 120 -10.57 8.85 -29.02
C PRO A 120 -10.34 7.61 -29.90
N THR A 121 -9.81 6.53 -29.32
CA THR A 121 -9.50 5.30 -30.04
C THR A 121 -10.60 4.24 -29.94
N ASN A 122 -11.66 4.49 -29.15
CA ASN A 122 -12.69 3.51 -28.80
C ASN A 122 -12.11 2.22 -28.20
N THR A 123 -10.97 2.33 -27.51
CA THR A 123 -10.34 1.21 -26.84
C THR A 123 -11.19 0.83 -25.63
N PRO A 124 -11.52 -0.46 -25.43
CA PRO A 124 -12.30 -0.89 -24.28
C PRO A 124 -11.63 -0.53 -22.94
N MET A 125 -12.46 -0.15 -21.95
CA MET A 125 -12.02 0.11 -20.58
C MET A 125 -11.46 -1.15 -19.90
N SER A 126 -10.87 -0.98 -18.71
CA SER A 126 -10.42 -2.09 -17.85
C SER A 126 -9.57 -3.14 -18.58
N PHE A 127 -8.69 -2.70 -19.48
CA PHE A 127 -7.85 -3.56 -20.32
C PHE A 127 -8.61 -4.55 -21.21
N GLY A 128 -9.86 -4.25 -21.58
CA GLY A 128 -10.68 -5.09 -22.44
C GLY A 128 -10.11 -5.33 -23.84
N ASN A 129 -9.16 -4.49 -24.28
CA ASN A 129 -8.38 -4.70 -25.50
C ASN A 129 -7.36 -5.84 -25.39
N ILE A 130 -6.97 -6.22 -24.17
CA ILE A 130 -6.09 -7.37 -23.89
C ILE A 130 -6.94 -8.62 -23.73
N ASN A 131 -7.95 -8.58 -22.87
CA ASN A 131 -8.93 -9.64 -22.72
C ASN A 131 -10.33 -9.04 -22.53
N PRO A 132 -11.31 -9.30 -23.42
CA PRO A 132 -12.66 -8.76 -23.31
C PRO A 132 -13.38 -9.07 -21.99
N THR A 133 -13.04 -10.16 -21.31
CA THR A 133 -13.65 -10.53 -20.01
C THR A 133 -13.30 -9.55 -18.90
N TYR A 134 -12.17 -8.86 -19.00
CA TYR A 134 -11.69 -7.92 -17.98
C TYR A 134 -12.59 -6.70 -17.77
N THR A 135 -13.41 -6.34 -18.78
CA THR A 135 -14.41 -5.27 -18.65
C THR A 135 -15.45 -5.54 -17.56
N THR A 136 -15.67 -6.80 -17.21
CA THR A 136 -16.54 -7.20 -16.09
C THR A 136 -15.76 -7.59 -14.84
N THR A 137 -14.56 -8.15 -15.02
CA THR A 137 -13.72 -8.63 -13.91
C THR A 137 -13.11 -7.49 -13.09
N PHE A 138 -12.71 -6.39 -13.76
CA PHE A 138 -12.01 -5.28 -13.12
C PHE A 138 -12.86 -4.00 -13.12
N PRO A 139 -13.89 -3.90 -12.28
CA PRO A 139 -14.58 -2.63 -12.07
C PRO A 139 -13.61 -1.65 -11.39
N PRO A 140 -13.34 -0.45 -11.93
CA PRO A 140 -12.52 0.56 -11.26
C PRO A 140 -13.08 0.90 -9.88
N PHE A 141 -12.21 1.23 -8.92
CA PHE A 141 -12.63 1.68 -7.59
C PHE A 141 -12.96 3.17 -7.63
N SER A 142 -12.12 3.96 -8.31
CA SER A 142 -12.34 5.38 -8.53
C SER A 142 -12.27 5.69 -10.04
N GLY A 143 -13.09 6.67 -10.46
CA GLY A 143 -13.18 7.07 -11.86
C GLY A 143 -13.35 5.92 -12.85
N GLU A 144 -12.48 5.87 -13.86
CA GLU A 144 -12.54 4.88 -14.95
C GLU A 144 -11.21 4.16 -15.19
N ARG A 145 -10.09 4.73 -14.75
CA ARG A 145 -8.75 4.23 -15.09
C ARG A 145 -8.15 3.39 -13.98
N ILE A 146 -7.58 2.26 -14.37
CA ILE A 146 -6.86 1.33 -13.48
C ILE A 146 -5.46 1.06 -14.04
N PHE A 147 -4.56 0.58 -13.18
CA PHE A 147 -3.15 0.38 -13.48
C PHE A 147 -2.73 -1.08 -13.36
N SER A 148 -1.80 -1.49 -14.22
CA SER A 148 -1.19 -2.81 -14.16
C SER A 148 0.17 -2.84 -14.87
N PRO A 149 1.11 -3.69 -14.42
CA PRO A 149 2.21 -4.13 -15.27
C PRO A 149 1.69 -4.98 -16.44
N GLN A 150 2.43 -4.98 -17.55
CA GLN A 150 2.17 -5.80 -18.74
C GLN A 150 3.34 -6.77 -18.96
N GLY A 151 3.03 -8.03 -19.28
CA GLY A 151 4.05 -9.07 -19.50
C GLY A 151 4.73 -9.57 -18.21
N SER A 152 4.25 -9.12 -17.05
CA SER A 152 4.53 -9.68 -15.72
C SER A 152 3.34 -9.39 -14.80
N ASN A 153 3.34 -9.95 -13.60
CA ASN A 153 2.44 -9.61 -12.48
C ASN A 153 3.13 -8.73 -11.43
N ILE A 154 4.30 -8.13 -11.76
CA ILE A 154 5.15 -7.40 -10.81
C ILE A 154 5.30 -5.95 -11.25
N ALA A 155 5.14 -5.02 -10.30
CA ALA A 155 5.55 -3.63 -10.44
C ALA A 155 6.48 -3.24 -9.29
N ASP A 156 7.59 -2.58 -9.62
CA ASP A 156 8.54 -2.04 -8.65
C ASP A 156 8.37 -0.50 -8.61
N ILE A 157 8.25 0.07 -7.42
CA ILE A 157 8.03 1.49 -7.16
C ILE A 157 9.25 2.08 -6.48
N ARG A 158 9.76 3.23 -6.94
CA ARG A 158 10.79 4.01 -6.23
C ARG A 158 10.31 5.43 -5.95
N PHE A 159 10.73 5.96 -4.80
CA PHE A 159 10.38 7.32 -4.38
C PHE A 159 11.52 8.30 -4.56
N TYR A 160 11.16 9.52 -4.94
CA TYR A 160 12.06 10.64 -5.17
C TYR A 160 11.50 11.91 -4.56
N VAL A 161 12.36 12.90 -4.29
CA VAL A 161 11.89 14.24 -3.94
C VAL A 161 11.07 14.74 -5.14
N PRO A 162 9.79 15.09 -4.95
CA PRO A 162 8.85 15.31 -6.06
C PRO A 162 9.39 16.30 -7.11
N GLY A 163 9.67 15.80 -8.31
CA GLY A 163 10.12 16.64 -9.43
C GLY A 163 11.62 16.60 -9.68
N THR A 164 12.34 15.68 -9.03
CA THR A 164 13.79 15.58 -9.08
C THR A 164 14.22 14.11 -9.12
N ASP A 165 15.51 13.90 -9.36
CA ASP A 165 16.14 12.58 -9.29
C ASP A 165 16.75 12.28 -7.90
N LEU A 166 16.51 13.13 -6.89
CA LEU A 166 17.00 12.90 -5.53
C LEU A 166 16.19 11.77 -4.88
N PRO A 167 16.82 10.66 -4.45
CA PRO A 167 16.11 9.58 -3.78
C PRO A 167 15.36 10.06 -2.55
N ALA A 168 14.16 9.51 -2.35
CA ALA A 168 13.34 9.79 -1.19
C ALA A 168 12.88 8.51 -0.51
N VAL A 169 12.42 8.67 0.74
CA VAL A 169 11.73 7.66 1.51
C VAL A 169 10.34 8.13 1.91
N VAL A 170 9.40 7.18 2.00
CA VAL A 170 8.06 7.40 2.55
C VAL A 170 7.87 6.62 3.84
N ARG A 171 6.98 7.10 4.70
CA ARG A 171 6.62 6.43 5.97
C ARG A 171 5.61 5.30 5.79
N GLY A 172 4.79 5.36 4.76
CA GLY A 172 3.79 4.34 4.49
C GLY A 172 3.24 4.44 3.09
N PHE A 173 2.68 3.33 2.64
CA PHE A 173 2.06 3.17 1.33
C PHE A 173 0.85 2.26 1.48
N GLY A 174 -0.20 2.53 0.70
CA GLY A 174 -1.32 1.65 0.51
C GLY A 174 -1.88 1.76 -0.90
N ALA A 175 -2.49 0.69 -1.37
CA ALA A 175 -3.15 0.63 -2.67
C ALA A 175 -4.44 -0.20 -2.61
N VAL A 176 -5.33 0.03 -3.57
CA VAL A 176 -6.52 -0.79 -3.80
C VAL A 176 -6.19 -1.84 -4.85
N TYR A 177 -6.29 -3.11 -4.47
CA TYR A 177 -6.38 -4.20 -5.41
C TYR A 177 -7.82 -4.37 -5.91
N ILE A 178 -7.95 -4.79 -7.15
CA ILE A 178 -9.21 -5.21 -7.77
C ILE A 178 -9.03 -6.67 -8.22
N ASP A 179 -9.97 -7.52 -7.80
CA ASP A 179 -10.03 -8.94 -8.18
C ASP A 179 -8.83 -9.77 -7.71
N VAL A 180 -8.65 -9.88 -6.39
CA VAL A 180 -7.64 -10.77 -5.80
C VAL A 180 -8.29 -12.10 -5.45
N ASP A 181 -7.88 -13.19 -6.08
CA ASP A 181 -8.52 -14.49 -5.85
C ASP A 181 -7.85 -15.35 -4.79
N ARG A 182 -6.70 -14.94 -4.27
CA ARG A 182 -5.86 -15.77 -3.40
C ARG A 182 -5.38 -15.06 -2.15
N ASP A 183 -5.56 -15.72 -1.00
CA ASP A 183 -5.06 -15.25 0.31
C ASP A 183 -3.54 -15.40 0.45
N GLU A 184 -2.94 -16.33 -0.29
CA GLU A 184 -1.49 -16.54 -0.35
C GLU A 184 -0.88 -15.62 -1.41
N ASN A 185 -0.56 -14.39 -1.05
CA ASN A 185 0.13 -13.44 -1.92
C ASN A 185 1.26 -12.71 -1.16
N ALA A 186 2.35 -12.40 -1.86
CA ALA A 186 3.35 -11.45 -1.42
C ALA A 186 3.00 -10.07 -1.98
N ALA A 187 1.79 -9.58 -1.66
CA ALA A 187 1.20 -8.37 -2.23
C ALA A 187 2.20 -7.20 -2.22
N PHE A 188 2.82 -6.93 -1.08
CA PHE A 188 3.89 -5.94 -0.96
C PHE A 188 5.14 -6.52 -0.31
N GLU A 189 6.30 -6.25 -0.92
CA GLU A 189 7.57 -6.27 -0.22
C GLU A 189 8.15 -4.85 -0.20
N PHE A 190 8.56 -4.40 0.98
CA PHE A 190 9.11 -3.06 1.19
C PHE A 190 10.62 -3.14 1.36
N PHE A 191 11.34 -2.15 0.85
CA PHE A 191 12.79 -2.07 0.94
C PHE A 191 13.25 -0.67 1.38
N ASP A 192 14.32 -0.64 2.17
CA ASP A 192 15.05 0.60 2.46
C ASP A 192 15.90 1.05 1.25
N ILE A 193 16.60 2.18 1.39
CA ILE A 193 17.45 2.72 0.32
C ILE A 193 18.65 1.83 -0.03
N ASN A 194 19.02 0.90 0.85
CA ASN A 194 20.09 -0.06 0.63
C ASN A 194 19.56 -1.39 0.07
N GLU A 195 18.29 -1.43 -0.35
CA GLU A 195 17.59 -2.62 -0.86
C GLU A 195 17.48 -3.76 0.19
N ASN A 196 17.53 -3.42 1.49
CA ASN A 196 17.22 -4.40 2.54
C ASN A 196 15.70 -4.52 2.71
N SER A 197 15.20 -5.75 2.74
CA SER A 197 13.77 -6.02 2.97
C SER A 197 13.34 -5.56 4.36
N LEU A 198 12.27 -4.76 4.39
CA LEU A 198 11.55 -4.25 5.57
C LEU A 198 10.32 -5.11 5.90
N GLY A 199 10.11 -6.19 5.14
CA GLY A 199 9.05 -7.16 5.34
C GLY A 199 8.17 -7.36 4.11
N VAL A 200 7.54 -8.53 4.09
CA VAL A 200 6.56 -8.96 3.09
C VAL A 200 5.19 -8.99 3.75
N TYR A 201 4.19 -8.44 3.07
CA TYR A 201 2.83 -8.27 3.56
C TYR A 201 1.85 -8.81 2.52
N GLY A 202 0.95 -9.68 2.97
CA GLY A 202 -0.13 -10.21 2.15
C GLY A 202 -1.43 -9.40 2.30
N THR A 203 -2.29 -9.50 1.31
CA THR A 203 -3.65 -8.95 1.29
C THR A 203 -4.69 -10.07 1.34
N LYS A 204 -5.94 -9.73 1.68
CA LYS A 204 -7.06 -10.67 1.66
C LYS A 204 -7.48 -10.97 0.23
N ALA A 205 -8.05 -12.16 -0.03
CA ALA A 205 -8.75 -12.43 -1.27
C ALA A 205 -10.16 -11.82 -1.28
N LEU A 206 -10.54 -11.26 -2.42
CA LEU A 206 -11.91 -10.93 -2.79
C LEU A 206 -12.07 -10.94 -4.33
N ASN A 207 -12.64 -12.01 -4.86
CA ASN A 207 -13.02 -12.14 -6.27
C ASN A 207 -14.01 -11.02 -6.67
N GLN A 208 -13.75 -10.38 -7.80
CA GLN A 208 -14.52 -9.30 -8.40
C GLN A 208 -14.85 -8.17 -7.40
N GLY A 209 -13.92 -7.88 -6.49
CA GLY A 209 -14.11 -6.86 -5.47
C GLY A 209 -12.83 -6.09 -5.14
N TYR A 210 -12.98 -5.14 -4.21
CA TYR A 210 -11.90 -4.26 -3.80
C TYR A 210 -11.24 -4.73 -2.51
N VAL A 211 -9.91 -4.71 -2.49
CA VAL A 211 -9.13 -4.97 -1.28
C VAL A 211 -8.14 -3.84 -1.08
N PHE A 212 -8.24 -3.15 0.04
CA PHE A 212 -7.28 -2.13 0.43
C PHE A 212 -6.26 -2.75 1.39
N LEU A 213 -4.98 -2.55 1.10
CA LEU A 213 -3.87 -2.88 1.99
C LEU A 213 -2.98 -1.65 2.12
N ALA A 214 -2.65 -1.28 3.36
CA ALA A 214 -1.70 -0.23 3.65
C ALA A 214 -0.77 -0.61 4.82
N ILE A 215 0.51 -0.28 4.68
CA ILE A 215 1.54 -0.49 5.68
C ILE A 215 2.11 0.87 6.09
N LEU A 216 2.15 1.12 7.39
CA LEU A 216 2.64 2.37 7.97
C LEU A 216 3.75 2.07 9.00
N PHE A 217 4.96 2.51 8.70
CA PHE A 217 6.09 2.47 9.61
C PHE A 217 6.08 3.67 10.57
N ASN A 218 6.86 3.59 11.64
CA ASN A 218 6.93 4.67 12.63
C ASN A 218 7.70 5.89 12.14
N SER A 219 8.62 5.72 11.18
CA SER A 219 9.39 6.78 10.53
C SER A 219 9.47 6.53 9.02
N PRO A 220 9.74 7.56 8.20
CA PRO A 220 10.09 7.38 6.79
C PRO A 220 11.28 6.42 6.64
N ILE A 221 11.11 5.39 5.82
CA ILE A 221 12.16 4.37 5.58
C ILE A 221 11.99 3.63 4.25
N ILE A 222 10.77 3.61 3.69
CA ILE A 222 10.47 2.90 2.45
C ILE A 222 11.04 3.69 1.27
N HIS A 223 12.05 3.17 0.60
CA HIS A 223 12.53 3.72 -0.67
C HIS A 223 11.94 3.00 -1.87
N HIS A 224 11.82 1.68 -1.76
CA HIS A 224 11.39 0.80 -2.85
C HIS A 224 10.28 -0.14 -2.37
N ILE A 225 9.30 -0.38 -3.24
CA ILE A 225 8.21 -1.34 -3.02
C ILE A 225 8.15 -2.26 -4.23
N ARG A 226 8.16 -3.57 -3.99
CA ARG A 226 7.75 -4.56 -4.97
C ARG A 226 6.30 -4.93 -4.73
N ILE A 227 5.47 -4.80 -5.76
CA ILE A 227 4.07 -5.19 -5.76
C ILE A 227 3.90 -6.44 -6.61
N GLU A 228 3.16 -7.43 -6.09
CA GLU A 228 2.69 -8.60 -6.83
C GLU A 228 1.16 -8.58 -6.94
N TYR A 229 0.63 -8.55 -8.18
CA TYR A 229 -0.79 -8.27 -8.45
C TYR A 229 -1.67 -9.51 -8.23
N GLY A 230 -1.28 -10.63 -8.80
CA GLY A 230 -1.89 -11.95 -8.64
C GLY A 230 -0.79 -12.98 -8.90
N ASN A 231 -1.10 -14.14 -9.51
CA ASN A 231 -0.06 -15.09 -9.92
C ASN A 231 0.22 -15.12 -11.43
N SER A 232 -0.47 -14.28 -12.20
CA SER A 232 -0.38 -14.25 -13.66
C SER A 232 -0.36 -12.82 -14.21
N ALA A 233 0.34 -12.63 -15.32
CA ALA A 233 0.30 -11.37 -16.06
C ALA A 233 -1.05 -11.21 -16.78
N LEU A 234 -1.42 -9.97 -17.12
CA LEU A 234 -2.56 -9.69 -17.99
C LEU A 234 -2.48 -10.49 -19.31
N GLY A 235 -3.61 -11.07 -19.73
CA GLY A 235 -3.74 -11.84 -20.96
C GLY A 235 -4.73 -13.01 -20.86
N PRO A 236 -4.52 -13.98 -19.95
CA PRO A 236 -5.40 -15.12 -19.77
C PRO A 236 -6.77 -14.72 -19.21
N ASP A 237 -7.75 -15.61 -19.28
CA ASP A 237 -8.96 -15.47 -18.47
C ASP A 237 -8.60 -15.61 -16.99
N ASP A 238 -9.18 -14.76 -16.15
CA ASP A 238 -9.10 -14.91 -14.71
C ASP A 238 -9.96 -16.10 -14.24
N GLY A 239 -9.42 -16.86 -13.29
CA GLY A 239 -10.11 -17.96 -12.63
C GLY A 239 -9.37 -19.30 -12.59
N GLY A 240 -9.95 -20.23 -11.83
CA GLY A 240 -9.36 -21.56 -11.62
C GLY A 240 -8.06 -21.48 -10.81
N ALA A 241 -6.92 -21.67 -11.47
CA ALA A 241 -5.60 -21.55 -10.86
C ALA A 241 -4.86 -20.26 -11.29
N ILE A 242 -5.47 -19.48 -12.17
CA ILE A 242 -4.96 -18.20 -12.66
C ILE A 242 -5.66 -17.11 -11.87
N ASP A 243 -4.88 -16.20 -11.31
CA ASP A 243 -5.31 -15.02 -10.55
C ASP A 243 -4.66 -13.82 -11.23
N VAL A 244 -5.48 -13.03 -11.92
CA VAL A 244 -5.08 -11.78 -12.57
C VAL A 244 -5.76 -10.65 -11.84
N SER A 245 -4.99 -9.84 -11.13
CA SER A 245 -5.51 -8.64 -10.49
C SER A 245 -4.94 -7.38 -11.11
N VAL A 246 -5.60 -6.26 -10.86
CA VAL A 246 -5.18 -4.91 -11.24
C VAL A 246 -5.29 -4.01 -10.02
N MET A 247 -4.76 -2.78 -10.12
CA MET A 247 -4.81 -1.86 -9.01
C MET A 247 -5.42 -0.52 -9.35
N ASP A 248 -5.93 0.07 -8.28
CA ASP A 248 -6.45 1.42 -8.22
C ASP A 248 -6.06 2.06 -6.88
N ASP A 249 -6.36 3.35 -6.75
CA ASP A 249 -5.94 4.33 -5.76
C ASP A 249 -4.70 3.99 -4.93
N PHE A 250 -3.59 4.66 -5.26
CA PHE A 250 -2.34 4.58 -4.52
C PHE A 250 -2.29 5.76 -3.56
N ILE A 251 -2.00 5.51 -2.28
CA ILE A 251 -1.87 6.51 -1.23
C ILE A 251 -0.51 6.31 -0.57
N PHE A 252 0.28 7.36 -0.44
CA PHE A 252 1.58 7.26 0.20
C PHE A 252 1.91 8.51 1.00
N ALA A 253 2.67 8.31 2.08
CA ALA A 253 3.19 9.41 2.88
C ALA A 253 4.03 10.34 2.01
N GLU A 254 4.11 11.62 2.38
CA GLU A 254 4.92 12.60 1.65
C GLU A 254 6.39 12.12 1.49
N PRO A 255 6.91 12.00 0.26
CA PRO A 255 8.32 11.63 0.04
C PRO A 255 9.25 12.66 0.66
N GLN A 256 10.15 12.20 1.54
CA GLN A 256 11.21 13.01 2.14
C GLN A 256 12.54 12.58 1.54
N GLU A 257 13.43 13.54 1.26
CA GLU A 257 14.80 13.24 0.82
C GLU A 257 15.43 12.19 1.75
N ALA A 258 16.02 11.17 1.16
CA ALA A 258 16.70 10.13 1.92
C ALA A 258 18.05 10.64 2.43
N GLU A 259 18.36 10.33 3.69
CA GLU A 259 19.66 10.63 4.31
C GLU A 259 20.73 9.58 4.00
#